data_AF-A0A8S9B6G1-F1
#
_entry.id   AF-A0A8S9B6G1-F1
#
_cell.length_a   1.000
_cell.length_b   1.000
_cell.length_c   1.000
_cell.angle_alpha   90.00
_cell.angle_beta   90.00
_cell.angle_gamma   90.00
#
_symmetry.space_group_name_H-M   'P 1'
#
loop_
_entity.id
_entity.type
_entity.pdbx_description
1 polymer ?
#
loop_
_entity_poly.entity_id
_entity_poly.type
_entity_poly.pdbx_seq_one_letter_code
_entity_poly.pdbx_strand_id
1 'polypeptide(L)'
;MAPPLAKKQKTEVVKSPIVFPCPGQKPDVLLIVFEQEFHVHSALLKLNSAFFRKFLDSVDKPIANGAGNGGGSSVLTSPEASRIGSGSVSNFKYKWVTKIDEGGENWSLVSDDPKNQPYDLYTFKKDKEAETNTFEKLLCAIYTRPYQIDDAIELFVLTDLADYYCTLPILSRTLDGAMINSPNFCSQICIEALSLFVVAAKLRNALLFRECLIWIVGPHEKPDYLELTDHKLRRVARLAHGDISIRLSTVQKALWRIAKDDWANDWRSSWDAKLFRDLDHCGKTGSNTQNMYQLRYPWFLRSLRVKSPSRYKIYEGLLESNLVLRKGVYEAGSEDCVAEAGGDDCEDHFLCAEVADEDLPWDINESDW
;
A
#
# COMPACT_ATOMS: atom_id res chain seq x y z
N MET A 1 25.62 46.36 34.07
CA MET A 1 26.08 45.31 33.13
C MET A 1 25.74 43.97 33.74
N ALA A 2 24.75 43.28 33.20
CA ALA A 2 24.42 41.91 33.60
C ALA A 2 25.24 40.92 32.73
N PRO A 3 25.73 39.80 33.28
CA PRO A 3 26.47 38.82 32.51
C PRO A 3 25.56 38.06 31.55
N PRO A 4 26.05 37.60 30.38
CA PRO A 4 25.24 36.89 29.41
C PRO A 4 24.87 35.49 29.91
N LEU A 5 23.59 35.13 29.73
CA LEU A 5 23.04 33.81 30.00
C LEU A 5 23.73 32.75 29.13
N ALA A 6 24.28 31.73 29.77
CA ALA A 6 24.81 30.53 29.12
C ALA A 6 23.69 29.82 28.34
N LYS A 7 23.90 29.63 27.04
CA LYS A 7 23.06 28.76 26.20
C LYS A 7 23.14 27.34 26.75
N LYS A 8 22.01 26.82 27.27
CA LYS A 8 21.86 25.39 27.57
C LYS A 8 22.04 24.61 26.27
N GLN A 9 23.10 23.80 26.17
CA GLN A 9 23.22 22.75 25.18
C GLN A 9 22.02 21.81 25.33
N LYS A 10 21.27 21.62 24.23
CA LYS A 10 20.19 20.66 24.13
C LYS A 10 20.85 19.27 24.16
N THR A 11 20.69 18.54 25.25
CA THR A 11 21.15 17.16 25.37
C THR A 11 20.38 16.34 24.34
N GLU A 12 21.07 15.80 23.32
CA GLU A 12 20.47 14.85 22.38
C GLU A 12 19.91 13.68 23.17
N VAL A 13 18.60 13.46 23.06
CA VAL A 13 17.92 12.35 23.72
C VAL A 13 18.30 11.11 22.92
N VAL A 14 19.21 10.30 23.47
CA VAL A 14 19.60 9.02 22.87
C VAL A 14 18.36 8.12 22.85
N LYS A 15 17.83 7.82 21.65
CA LYS A 15 16.71 6.88 21.47
C LYS A 15 17.13 5.49 21.94
N SER A 16 16.25 4.80 22.67
CA SER A 16 16.51 3.42 23.10
C SER A 16 16.52 2.46 21.90
N PRO A 17 17.41 1.44 21.87
CA PRO A 17 17.44 0.49 20.77
C PRO A 17 16.13 -0.30 20.64
N ILE A 18 15.67 -0.52 19.41
CA ILE A 18 14.52 -1.38 19.09
C ILE A 18 15.04 -2.78 18.81
N VAL A 19 14.62 -3.75 19.62
CA VAL A 19 15.08 -5.14 19.53
C VAL A 19 14.00 -6.01 18.92
N PHE A 20 14.33 -6.70 17.84
CA PHE A 20 13.44 -7.70 17.24
C PHE A 20 13.79 -9.09 17.80
N PRO A 21 12.95 -9.69 18.65
CA PRO A 21 13.26 -10.97 19.28
C PRO A 21 13.12 -12.14 18.30
N CYS A 22 13.95 -13.17 18.48
CA CYS A 22 13.82 -14.47 17.81
C CYS A 22 14.06 -15.58 18.87
N PRO A 23 13.11 -16.50 19.10
CA PRO A 23 13.23 -17.51 20.15
C PRO A 23 14.53 -18.31 20.06
N GLY A 24 15.29 -18.35 21.16
CA GLY A 24 16.55 -19.11 21.25
C GLY A 24 17.74 -18.47 20.53
N GLN A 25 17.58 -17.28 19.94
CA GLN A 25 18.66 -16.57 19.23
C GLN A 25 18.92 -15.20 19.87
N LYS A 26 20.17 -14.75 19.80
CA LYS A 26 20.56 -13.37 20.14
C LYS A 26 20.75 -12.58 18.84
N PRO A 27 20.35 -11.30 18.79
CA PRO A 27 20.64 -10.43 17.66
C PRO A 27 22.14 -10.39 17.37
N ASP A 28 22.51 -10.54 16.10
CA ASP A 28 23.90 -10.54 15.62
C ASP A 28 24.16 -9.40 14.60
N VAL A 29 23.14 -8.61 14.27
CA VAL A 29 23.23 -7.44 13.40
C VAL A 29 22.74 -6.19 14.15
N LEU A 30 23.53 -5.13 14.10
CA LEU A 30 23.15 -3.77 14.47
C LEU A 30 22.95 -2.95 13.21
N LEU A 31 21.73 -2.48 12.97
CA LEU A 31 21.42 -1.48 11.94
C LEU A 31 21.19 -0.14 12.63
N ILE A 32 21.89 0.90 12.18
CA ILE A 32 21.69 2.28 12.63
C ILE A 32 21.03 3.02 11.48
N VAL A 33 19.72 3.25 11.59
CA VAL A 33 18.95 4.00 10.61
C VAL A 33 18.75 5.40 11.15
N PHE A 34 19.47 6.35 10.58
CA PHE A 34 19.63 7.69 11.12
C PHE A 34 20.05 7.68 12.60
N GLU A 35 19.14 8.03 13.51
CA GLU A 35 19.38 8.12 14.96
C GLU A 35 18.83 6.91 15.73
N GLN A 36 18.19 5.95 15.05
CA GLN A 36 17.57 4.79 15.67
C GLN A 36 18.41 3.52 15.46
N GLU A 37 18.71 2.85 16.57
CA GLU A 37 19.35 1.54 16.56
C GLU A 37 18.32 0.41 16.49
N PHE A 38 18.57 -0.56 15.60
CA PHE A 38 17.80 -1.78 15.45
C PHE A 38 18.68 -3.01 15.68
N HIS A 39 18.30 -3.86 16.64
CA HIS A 39 18.98 -5.12 16.92
C HIS A 39 18.22 -6.26 16.25
N VAL A 40 18.83 -6.87 15.23
CA VAL A 40 18.19 -7.86 14.35
C VAL A 40 19.10 -9.08 14.09
N HIS A 41 18.56 -10.06 13.38
CA HIS A 41 19.16 -11.36 13.10
C HIS A 41 19.52 -11.47 11.62
N SER A 42 20.80 -11.73 11.33
CA SER A 42 21.29 -11.92 9.97
C SER A 42 20.57 -13.04 9.23
N ALA A 43 20.18 -14.11 9.93
CA ALA A 43 19.46 -15.23 9.37
C ALA A 43 18.13 -14.81 8.73
N LEU A 44 17.33 -13.97 9.40
CA LEU A 44 16.03 -13.53 8.91
C LEU A 44 16.16 -12.48 7.80
N LEU A 45 17.14 -11.58 7.91
CA LEU A 45 17.47 -10.64 6.83
C LEU A 45 17.84 -11.41 5.56
N LYS A 46 18.77 -12.37 5.64
CA LYS A 46 19.21 -13.18 4.49
C LYS A 46 18.08 -14.03 3.91
N LEU A 47 17.23 -14.61 4.75
CA LEU A 47 16.11 -15.44 4.31
C LEU A 47 15.16 -14.64 3.40
N ASN A 48 14.89 -13.38 3.74
CA ASN A 48 13.88 -12.57 3.07
C ASN A 48 14.44 -11.52 2.10
N SER A 49 15.77 -11.37 2.01
CA SER A 49 16.42 -10.33 1.19
C SER A 49 17.59 -10.90 0.40
N ALA A 50 17.52 -10.79 -0.93
CA ALA A 50 18.66 -11.07 -1.80
C ALA A 50 19.83 -10.09 -1.55
N PHE A 51 19.53 -8.83 -1.24
CA PHE A 51 20.51 -7.81 -0.86
C PHE A 51 21.32 -8.26 0.38
N PHE A 52 20.66 -8.58 1.49
CA PHE A 52 21.37 -8.96 2.72
C PHE A 52 22.09 -10.31 2.58
N ARG A 53 21.58 -11.25 1.77
CA ARG A 53 22.32 -12.48 1.39
C ARG A 53 23.66 -12.16 0.73
N LYS A 54 23.67 -11.23 -0.22
CA LYS A 54 24.85 -10.88 -1.00
C LYS A 54 25.87 -10.08 -0.17
N PHE A 55 25.40 -9.11 0.60
CA PHE A 55 26.29 -8.10 1.17
C PHE A 55 26.62 -8.29 2.65
N LEU A 56 25.86 -9.06 3.44
CA LEU A 56 26.24 -9.27 4.84
C LEU A 56 27.58 -10.02 4.95
N ASP A 57 27.80 -11.05 4.15
CA ASP A 57 29.01 -11.89 4.19
C ASP A 57 30.10 -11.50 3.18
N SER A 58 30.01 -10.33 2.53
CA SER A 58 31.00 -9.95 1.52
C SER A 58 32.41 -9.85 2.12
N VAL A 59 33.39 -10.34 1.36
CA VAL A 59 34.78 -10.59 1.78
C VAL A 59 35.57 -9.30 2.09
N ASP A 60 35.04 -8.15 1.71
CA ASP A 60 35.66 -6.83 1.92
C ASP A 60 35.59 -6.34 3.38
N LYS A 61 34.97 -7.12 4.28
CA LYS A 61 34.81 -6.75 5.68
C LYS A 61 35.99 -7.26 6.50
N PRO A 62 36.73 -6.38 7.21
CA PRO A 62 37.73 -6.84 8.15
C PRO A 62 37.02 -7.70 9.20
N ILE A 63 37.42 -8.97 9.29
CA ILE A 63 37.00 -9.84 10.37
C ILE A 63 37.40 -9.13 11.66
N ALA A 64 36.42 -8.73 12.47
CA ALA A 64 36.66 -8.29 13.83
C ALA A 64 37.07 -9.51 14.68
N ASN A 65 38.27 -10.05 14.43
CA ASN A 65 38.95 -11.02 15.27
C ASN A 65 40.44 -10.68 15.26
N GLY A 66 40.81 -9.68 16.04
CA GLY A 66 42.15 -9.62 16.61
C GLY A 66 42.29 -10.70 17.67
N ALA A 67 42.69 -11.90 17.27
CA ALA A 67 43.32 -12.89 18.14
C ALA A 67 44.12 -13.86 17.27
N GLY A 68 45.36 -13.46 16.96
CA GLY A 68 46.38 -14.45 16.65
C GLY A 68 46.63 -15.31 17.89
N ASN A 69 46.59 -16.63 17.76
CA ASN A 69 47.82 -17.42 17.84
C ASN A 69 47.59 -18.91 17.61
N GLY A 70 48.68 -19.53 17.17
CA GLY A 70 48.84 -20.94 16.89
C GLY A 70 48.49 -21.87 18.06
N GLY A 71 48.35 -23.15 17.70
CA GLY A 71 47.99 -24.21 18.62
C GLY A 71 48.96 -24.40 19.78
N GLY A 72 48.46 -25.04 20.84
CA GLY A 72 49.25 -25.44 21.99
C GLY A 72 48.40 -25.60 23.24
N SER A 73 48.18 -26.87 23.60
CA SER A 73 47.58 -27.42 24.82
C SER A 73 47.80 -26.66 26.15
N SER A 74 46.77 -26.72 27.01
CA SER A 74 46.82 -27.06 28.46
C SER A 74 46.60 -25.97 29.54
N VAL A 75 45.69 -26.34 30.45
CA VAL A 75 45.52 -26.00 31.89
C VAL A 75 44.78 -24.71 32.34
N LEU A 76 43.63 -24.98 32.98
CA LEU A 76 42.95 -24.38 34.14
C LEU A 76 43.48 -23.05 34.73
N THR A 77 42.57 -22.08 34.96
CA THR A 77 42.10 -21.64 36.30
C THR A 77 41.09 -20.50 36.20
N SER A 78 40.04 -20.56 37.02
CA SER A 78 39.21 -19.42 37.49
C SER A 78 39.75 -18.99 38.86
N PRO A 79 39.62 -17.73 39.33
CA PRO A 79 38.37 -17.33 39.99
C PRO A 79 37.94 -15.84 39.88
N GLU A 80 36.62 -15.69 40.01
CA GLU A 80 35.75 -14.63 40.54
C GLU A 80 36.22 -13.19 40.92
N ALA A 81 35.30 -12.28 40.58
CA ALA A 81 34.74 -11.14 41.35
C ALA A 81 35.37 -9.74 41.24
N SER A 82 34.70 -8.83 40.54
CA SER A 82 33.86 -7.76 41.15
C SER A 82 33.70 -6.48 40.31
N ARG A 83 32.43 -6.06 40.19
CA ARG A 83 31.90 -4.67 40.21
C ARG A 83 31.87 -3.82 38.93
N ILE A 84 30.61 -3.55 38.55
CA ILE A 84 30.04 -2.26 38.11
C ILE A 84 30.57 -1.69 36.79
N GLY A 85 29.81 -1.95 35.73
CA GLY A 85 29.81 -1.20 34.48
C GLY A 85 28.69 -1.75 33.61
N SER A 86 27.84 -0.88 33.05
CA SER A 86 26.78 -1.22 32.08
C SER A 86 27.30 -2.22 31.04
N GLY A 87 26.93 -3.49 31.23
CA GLY A 87 27.51 -4.61 30.52
C GLY A 87 26.48 -5.31 29.66
N SER A 88 26.36 -4.86 28.42
CA SER A 88 26.32 -5.79 27.30
C SER A 88 26.78 -5.02 26.07
N VAL A 89 28.10 -4.89 25.89
CA VAL A 89 28.65 -4.73 24.55
C VAL A 89 28.37 -6.06 23.85
N SER A 90 27.18 -6.20 23.27
CA SER A 90 26.92 -7.29 22.36
C SER A 90 27.85 -7.04 21.17
N ASN A 91 28.87 -7.90 21.03
CA ASN A 91 29.71 -7.90 19.84
C ASN A 91 28.85 -8.33 18.65
N PHE A 92 28.16 -7.38 18.04
CA PHE A 92 27.40 -7.60 16.81
C PHE A 92 28.36 -8.05 15.72
N LYS A 93 28.02 -9.15 15.04
CA LYS A 93 28.79 -9.66 13.92
C LYS A 93 28.78 -8.68 12.75
N TYR A 94 27.66 -7.99 12.56
CA TYR A 94 27.51 -6.99 11.52
C TYR A 94 27.04 -5.67 12.14
N LYS A 95 27.67 -4.58 11.72
CA LYS A 95 27.22 -3.22 12.02
C LYS A 95 27.07 -2.46 10.72
N TRP A 96 25.88 -1.90 10.50
CA TRP A 96 25.54 -1.14 9.31
C TRP A 96 24.91 0.18 9.72
N VAL A 97 25.20 1.23 8.96
CA VAL A 97 24.80 2.60 9.26
C VAL A 97 24.22 3.27 8.03
N THR A 98 23.32 4.24 8.24
CA THR A 98 22.81 5.08 7.16
C THR A 98 23.94 5.87 6.51
N LYS A 99 23.97 5.81 5.18
CA LYS A 99 24.72 6.71 4.32
C LYS A 99 23.75 7.42 3.39
N ILE A 100 23.90 8.73 3.25
CA ILE A 100 23.10 9.53 2.33
C ILE A 100 23.71 9.43 0.94
N ASP A 101 22.88 9.17 -0.06
CA ASP A 101 23.31 9.05 -1.45
C ASP A 101 23.61 10.44 -2.05
N GLU A 102 24.31 10.46 -3.18
CA GLU A 102 24.60 11.69 -3.91
C GLU A 102 23.29 12.44 -4.25
N GLY A 103 23.22 13.72 -3.86
CA GLY A 103 22.03 14.55 -4.05
C GLY A 103 21.13 14.70 -2.83
N GLY A 104 21.31 13.90 -1.78
CA GLY A 104 20.62 14.09 -0.49
C GLY A 104 19.14 13.68 -0.47
N GLU A 105 18.67 12.99 -1.52
CA GLU A 105 17.26 12.61 -1.68
C GLU A 105 16.97 11.17 -1.26
N ASN A 106 17.99 10.31 -1.32
CA ASN A 106 17.91 8.89 -0.97
C ASN A 106 18.99 8.53 0.03
N TRP A 107 18.82 7.36 0.65
CA TRP A 107 19.74 6.84 1.65
C TRP A 107 19.83 5.32 1.52
N SER A 108 20.95 4.78 1.98
CA SER A 108 21.20 3.34 1.98
C SER A 108 21.93 2.91 3.24
N LEU A 109 21.76 1.65 3.63
CA LEU A 109 22.58 1.03 4.65
C LEU A 109 23.93 0.62 4.04
N VAL A 110 25.02 0.99 4.70
CA VAL A 110 26.38 0.54 4.38
C VAL A 110 27.05 -0.08 5.60
N SER A 111 28.02 -0.96 5.39
CA SER A 111 28.81 -1.49 6.51
C SER A 111 29.55 -0.37 7.22
N ASP A 112 29.62 -0.42 8.55
CA ASP A 112 30.41 0.52 9.33
C ASP A 112 31.92 0.22 9.13
N ASP A 113 32.52 0.92 8.16
CA ASP A 113 33.91 0.77 7.74
C ASP A 113 34.49 2.17 7.50
N PRO A 114 35.76 2.44 7.89
CA PRO A 114 36.43 3.71 7.60
C PRO A 114 36.33 4.17 6.14
N LYS A 115 36.21 3.26 5.16
CA LYS A 115 36.03 3.59 3.74
C LYS A 115 34.68 4.25 3.42
N ASN A 116 33.67 4.06 4.26
CA ASN A 116 32.33 4.61 4.06
C ASN A 116 32.09 5.93 4.78
N GLN A 117 33.05 6.38 5.59
CA GLN A 117 33.01 7.68 6.27
C GLN A 117 33.32 8.84 5.32
N PRO A 118 32.82 10.06 5.62
CA PRO A 118 31.98 10.44 6.75
C PRO A 118 30.48 10.13 6.53
N TYR A 119 29.76 9.87 7.63
CA TYR A 119 28.31 9.68 7.63
C TYR A 119 27.61 11.02 7.89
N ASP A 120 27.62 11.92 6.90
CA ASP A 120 26.97 13.23 7.04
C ASP A 120 25.46 13.13 6.79
N LEU A 121 24.71 12.94 7.88
CA LEU A 121 23.25 12.86 7.86
C LEU A 121 22.58 14.24 7.68
N TYR A 122 23.29 15.36 7.77
CA TYR A 122 22.68 16.70 7.63
C TYR A 122 22.29 17.02 6.18
N THR A 123 22.84 16.28 5.23
CA THR A 123 22.57 16.44 3.79
C THR A 123 21.23 15.85 3.35
N PHE A 124 20.58 15.04 4.19
CA PHE A 124 19.31 14.42 3.86
C PHE A 124 18.16 15.42 3.89
N LYS A 125 17.41 15.49 2.78
CA LYS A 125 16.38 16.51 2.54
C LYS A 125 14.98 16.13 3.04
N LYS A 126 14.71 14.84 3.25
CA LYS A 126 13.39 14.34 3.67
C LYS A 126 13.30 14.18 5.19
N ASP A 127 12.12 13.81 5.66
CA ASP A 127 11.87 13.53 7.07
C ASP A 127 12.55 12.21 7.50
N LYS A 128 13.60 12.33 8.33
CA LYS A 128 14.37 11.20 8.87
C LYS A 128 13.53 10.31 9.77
N GLU A 129 12.59 10.86 10.51
CA GLU A 129 11.75 10.10 11.44
C GLU A 129 10.73 9.27 10.66
N ALA A 130 10.09 9.85 9.65
CA ALA A 130 9.20 9.11 8.75
C ALA A 130 9.91 7.95 8.04
N GLU A 131 11.11 8.19 7.50
CA GLU A 131 11.93 7.15 6.84
C GLU A 131 12.35 6.05 7.82
N THR A 132 12.72 6.43 9.04
CA THR A 132 13.09 5.47 10.11
C THR A 132 11.90 4.59 10.50
N ASN A 133 10.73 5.19 10.73
CA ASN A 133 9.50 4.48 11.08
C ASN A 133 9.05 3.55 9.93
N THR A 134 9.17 4.02 8.69
CA THR A 134 8.86 3.19 7.50
C THR A 134 9.82 2.00 7.40
N PHE A 135 11.12 2.20 7.66
CA PHE A 135 12.08 1.10 7.70
C PHE A 135 11.81 0.12 8.85
N GLU A 136 11.37 0.60 10.01
CA GLU A 136 10.90 -0.28 11.10
C GLU A 136 9.73 -1.17 10.64
N LYS A 137 8.76 -0.61 9.90
CA LYS A 137 7.64 -1.38 9.32
C LYS A 137 8.13 -2.44 8.33
N LEU A 138 9.18 -2.15 7.54
CA LEU A 138 9.83 -3.16 6.71
C LEU A 138 10.46 -4.30 7.53
N LEU A 139 11.11 -3.97 8.65
CA LEU A 139 11.62 -4.99 9.58
C LEU A 139 10.47 -5.78 10.22
N CYS A 140 9.36 -5.15 10.57
CA CYS A 140 8.16 -5.85 11.03
C CYS A 140 7.66 -6.86 9.99
N ALA A 141 7.62 -6.50 8.70
CA ALA A 141 7.30 -7.44 7.63
C ALA A 141 8.27 -8.64 7.58
N ILE A 142 9.60 -8.39 7.60
CA ILE A 142 10.64 -9.44 7.61
C ILE A 142 10.47 -10.41 8.79
N TYR A 143 10.08 -9.88 9.95
CA TYR A 143 9.84 -10.64 11.18
C TYR A 143 8.41 -11.16 11.33
N THR A 144 7.55 -10.94 10.32
CA THR A 144 6.13 -11.31 10.38
C THR A 144 5.42 -10.77 11.62
N ARG A 145 5.85 -9.59 12.10
CA ARG A 145 5.20 -8.86 13.20
C ARG A 145 4.08 -7.98 12.65
N PRO A 146 2.97 -7.78 13.39
CA PRO A 146 1.95 -6.82 13.00
C PRO A 146 2.53 -5.40 12.85
N TYR A 147 2.07 -4.69 11.83
CA TYR A 147 2.35 -3.28 11.59
C TYR A 147 1.13 -2.63 10.96
N GLN A 148 1.12 -1.30 10.93
CA GLN A 148 0.08 -0.47 10.34
C GLN A 148 0.72 0.43 9.29
N ILE A 149 -0.04 0.69 8.23
CA ILE A 149 0.19 1.75 7.25
C ILE A 149 -0.63 2.98 7.64
N ASP A 150 0.01 4.13 7.69
CA ASP A 150 -0.62 5.40 8.08
C ASP A 150 -1.36 6.04 6.90
N ASP A 151 -0.70 6.12 5.74
CA ASP A 151 -1.23 6.71 4.52
C ASP A 151 -0.63 6.10 3.24
N ALA A 152 -1.10 6.54 2.07
CA ALA A 152 -0.62 6.04 0.79
C ALA A 152 0.86 6.39 0.53
N ILE A 153 1.31 7.55 1.01
CA ILE A 153 2.69 8.01 0.85
C ILE A 153 3.65 7.06 1.57
N GLU A 154 3.30 6.65 2.79
CA GLU A 154 4.08 5.67 3.54
C GLU A 154 4.18 4.34 2.80
N LEU A 155 3.09 3.84 2.20
CA LEU A 155 3.16 2.59 1.42
C LEU A 155 4.06 2.74 0.19
N PHE A 156 4.11 3.92 -0.44
CA PHE A 156 5.04 4.19 -1.54
C PHE A 156 6.50 4.07 -1.07
N VAL A 157 6.84 4.75 0.03
CA VAL A 157 8.19 4.69 0.61
C VAL A 157 8.54 3.27 1.06
N LEU A 158 7.61 2.58 1.71
CA LEU A 158 7.80 1.20 2.16
C LEU A 158 8.04 0.24 0.98
N THR A 159 7.34 0.46 -0.13
CA THR A 159 7.52 -0.32 -1.37
C THR A 159 8.89 -0.04 -2.00
N ASP A 160 9.34 1.20 -2.02
CA ASP A 160 10.65 1.56 -2.57
C ASP A 160 11.81 1.02 -1.72
N LEU A 161 11.70 1.09 -0.39
CA LEU A 161 12.63 0.42 0.51
C LEU A 161 12.62 -1.10 0.28
N ALA A 162 11.44 -1.69 0.12
CA ALA A 162 11.33 -3.11 -0.09
C ALA A 162 11.95 -3.56 -1.43
N ASP A 163 11.77 -2.77 -2.49
CA ASP A 163 12.41 -2.99 -3.79
C ASP A 163 13.93 -2.90 -3.69
N TYR A 164 14.44 -1.82 -3.09
CA TYR A 164 15.88 -1.59 -2.91
C TYR A 164 16.56 -2.71 -2.11
N TYR A 165 15.96 -3.11 -0.98
CA TYR A 165 16.48 -4.20 -0.15
C TYR A 165 16.05 -5.59 -0.64
N CYS A 166 15.39 -5.70 -1.80
CA CYS A 166 14.94 -6.96 -2.42
C CYS A 166 14.08 -7.82 -1.46
N THR A 167 13.05 -7.20 -0.88
CA THR A 167 12.13 -7.76 0.12
C THR A 167 10.64 -7.59 -0.27
N LEU A 168 10.35 -7.24 -1.53
CA LEU A 168 8.97 -7.15 -2.05
C LEU A 168 8.13 -8.41 -1.72
N PRO A 169 8.65 -9.65 -1.85
CA PRO A 169 7.84 -10.83 -1.57
C PRO A 169 7.36 -10.97 -0.13
N ILE A 170 8.19 -10.61 0.86
CA ILE A 170 7.78 -10.69 2.27
C ILE A 170 6.86 -9.53 2.66
N LEU A 171 7.07 -8.34 2.09
CA LEU A 171 6.17 -7.21 2.27
C LEU A 171 4.78 -7.55 1.74
N SER A 172 4.70 -8.03 0.49
CA SER A 172 3.45 -8.45 -0.16
C SER A 172 2.66 -9.48 0.67
N ARG A 173 3.35 -10.51 1.19
CA ARG A 173 2.75 -11.57 2.01
C ARG A 173 2.15 -11.08 3.33
N THR A 174 2.68 -10.01 3.89
CA THR A 174 2.24 -9.47 5.19
C THR A 174 1.29 -8.29 5.05
N LEU A 175 1.16 -7.73 3.83
CA LEU A 175 0.43 -6.51 3.56
C LEU A 175 -1.07 -6.63 3.85
N ASP A 176 -1.70 -7.77 3.58
CA ASP A 176 -3.12 -7.98 3.87
C ASP A 176 -3.42 -7.79 5.36
N GLY A 177 -2.57 -8.36 6.22
CA GLY A 177 -2.66 -8.18 7.67
C GLY A 177 -2.40 -6.74 8.10
N ALA A 178 -1.49 -6.03 7.43
CA ALA A 178 -1.23 -4.62 7.70
C ALA A 178 -2.43 -3.73 7.32
N MET A 179 -3.05 -3.97 6.16
CA MET A 179 -4.22 -3.23 5.69
C MET A 179 -5.43 -3.41 6.61
N ILE A 180 -5.66 -4.63 7.13
CA ILE A 180 -6.73 -4.89 8.12
C ILE A 180 -6.54 -4.01 9.37
N ASN A 181 -5.30 -3.77 9.78
CA ASN A 181 -5.00 -2.92 10.94
C ASN A 181 -4.98 -1.42 10.60
N SER A 182 -5.21 -1.04 9.33
CA SER A 182 -5.01 0.32 8.82
C SER A 182 -6.26 0.89 8.13
N PRO A 183 -7.33 1.17 8.90
CA PRO A 183 -8.57 1.73 8.34
C PRO A 183 -8.35 3.10 7.69
N ASN A 184 -7.47 3.95 8.25
CA ASN A 184 -7.17 5.28 7.72
C ASN A 184 -6.45 5.24 6.37
N PHE A 185 -5.64 4.22 6.12
CA PHE A 185 -5.05 3.96 4.81
C PHE A 185 -6.11 3.42 3.84
N CYS A 186 -6.97 2.48 4.27
CA CYS A 186 -8.03 1.93 3.44
C CYS A 186 -9.04 3.00 2.98
N SER A 187 -9.40 3.92 3.88
CA SER A 187 -9.28 5.37 3.66
C SER A 187 -9.09 5.91 2.25
N GLN A 188 -7.83 5.96 1.89
CA GLN A 188 -7.28 6.78 0.83
C GLN A 188 -7.20 6.00 -0.48
N ILE A 189 -7.51 4.69 -0.48
CA ILE A 189 -7.43 3.84 -1.67
C ILE A 189 -8.27 4.41 -2.82
N CYS A 190 -9.46 4.96 -2.55
CA CYS A 190 -10.29 5.55 -3.60
C CYS A 190 -9.72 6.85 -4.18
N ILE A 191 -8.91 7.58 -3.42
CA ILE A 191 -8.30 8.86 -3.83
C ILE A 191 -7.01 8.58 -4.61
N GLU A 192 -6.20 7.64 -4.11
CA GLU A 192 -4.87 7.31 -4.64
C GLU A 192 -4.88 6.04 -5.52
N ALA A 193 -6.06 5.62 -5.99
CA ALA A 193 -6.28 4.33 -6.65
C ALA A 193 -5.33 4.08 -7.82
N LEU A 194 -5.09 5.11 -8.65
CA LEU A 194 -4.23 5.00 -9.84
C LEU A 194 -2.77 4.69 -9.47
N SER A 195 -2.23 5.42 -8.49
CA SER A 195 -0.86 5.24 -7.99
C SER A 195 -0.72 3.93 -7.24
N LEU A 196 -1.69 3.62 -6.37
CA LEU A 196 -1.73 2.37 -5.60
C LEU A 196 -1.92 1.14 -6.49
N PHE A 197 -2.59 1.25 -7.64
CA PHE A 197 -2.71 0.16 -8.60
C PHE A 197 -1.35 -0.28 -9.16
N VAL A 198 -0.48 0.69 -9.46
CA VAL A 198 0.90 0.43 -9.92
C VAL A 198 1.72 -0.21 -8.81
N VAL A 199 1.59 0.31 -7.58
CA VAL A 199 2.28 -0.22 -6.40
C VAL A 199 1.82 -1.64 -6.06
N ALA A 200 0.51 -1.91 -6.13
CA ALA A 200 -0.05 -3.23 -5.93
C ALA A 200 0.49 -4.24 -6.96
N ALA A 201 0.66 -3.81 -8.21
CA ALA A 201 1.28 -4.64 -9.24
C ALA A 201 2.77 -4.92 -8.97
N LYS A 202 3.52 -3.91 -8.52
CA LYS A 202 4.94 -4.07 -8.13
C LYS A 202 5.10 -5.02 -6.94
N LEU A 203 4.23 -4.89 -5.94
CA LEU A 203 4.17 -5.77 -4.79
C LEU A 203 3.58 -7.14 -5.13
N ARG A 204 2.87 -7.28 -6.25
CA ARG A 204 2.07 -8.46 -6.60
C ARG A 204 1.04 -8.82 -5.52
N ASN A 205 0.48 -7.81 -4.86
CA ASN A 205 -0.54 -8.00 -3.83
C ASN A 205 -1.93 -7.98 -4.48
N ALA A 206 -2.56 -9.16 -4.58
CA ALA A 206 -3.81 -9.32 -5.33
C ALA A 206 -5.00 -8.61 -4.68
N LEU A 207 -5.04 -8.52 -3.34
CA LEU A 207 -6.10 -7.82 -2.63
C LEU A 207 -6.10 -6.32 -2.96
N LEU A 208 -4.98 -5.63 -2.72
CA LEU A 208 -4.83 -4.21 -3.02
C LEU A 208 -5.01 -3.93 -4.52
N PHE A 209 -4.55 -4.84 -5.39
CA PHE A 209 -4.71 -4.69 -6.83
C PHE A 209 -6.18 -4.69 -7.25
N ARG A 210 -6.98 -5.62 -6.73
CA ARG A 210 -8.42 -5.71 -6.99
C ARG A 210 -9.18 -4.51 -6.45
N GLU A 211 -8.83 -4.06 -5.24
CA GLU A 211 -9.41 -2.85 -4.65
C GLU A 211 -9.17 -1.64 -5.54
N CYS A 212 -7.92 -1.39 -5.94
CA CYS A 212 -7.57 -0.26 -6.80
C CYS A 212 -8.20 -0.39 -8.19
N LEU A 213 -8.26 -1.61 -8.75
CA LEU A 213 -8.90 -1.89 -10.04
C LEU A 213 -10.35 -1.41 -10.05
N ILE A 214 -11.11 -1.76 -9.01
CA ILE A 214 -12.52 -1.37 -8.88
C ILE A 214 -12.67 0.15 -8.94
N TRP A 215 -11.81 0.90 -8.23
CA TRP A 215 -11.87 2.36 -8.22
C TRP A 215 -11.49 2.97 -9.57
N ILE A 216 -10.41 2.52 -10.22
CA ILE A 216 -9.96 3.14 -11.49
C ILE A 216 -10.83 2.81 -12.70
N VAL A 217 -11.60 1.71 -12.66
CA VAL A 217 -12.57 1.36 -13.71
C VAL A 217 -14.00 1.75 -13.35
N GLY A 218 -14.21 2.15 -12.10
CA GLY A 218 -15.52 2.46 -11.55
C GLY A 218 -16.23 3.60 -12.29
N PRO A 219 -15.58 4.76 -12.52
CA PRO A 219 -16.14 5.83 -13.33
C PRO A 219 -16.52 5.31 -14.71
N HIS A 220 -17.81 5.22 -14.99
CA HIS A 220 -18.28 4.60 -16.22
C HIS A 220 -17.96 5.49 -17.43
N GLU A 221 -18.19 6.79 -17.31
CA GLU A 221 -18.07 7.75 -18.40
C GLU A 221 -16.61 8.08 -18.73
N LYS A 222 -15.81 8.33 -17.68
CA LYS A 222 -14.40 8.70 -17.79
C LYS A 222 -13.56 7.88 -16.80
N PRO A 223 -13.23 6.62 -17.12
CA PRO A 223 -12.41 5.78 -16.25
C PRO A 223 -11.00 6.35 -16.04
N ASP A 224 -10.50 6.30 -14.81
CA ASP A 224 -9.18 6.82 -14.45
C ASP A 224 -8.03 6.00 -15.06
N TYR A 225 -8.26 4.72 -15.36
CA TYR A 225 -7.25 3.87 -15.97
C TYR A 225 -6.73 4.39 -17.33
N LEU A 226 -7.44 5.31 -17.97
CA LEU A 226 -6.99 5.98 -19.20
C LEU A 226 -5.68 6.76 -19.00
N GLU A 227 -5.41 7.19 -17.77
CA GLU A 227 -4.21 7.93 -17.37
C GLU A 227 -2.99 7.02 -17.11
N LEU A 228 -3.18 5.70 -16.95
CA LEU A 228 -2.09 4.75 -16.68
C LEU A 228 -1.06 4.70 -17.80
N THR A 229 0.20 4.97 -17.53
CA THR A 229 1.27 4.88 -18.54
C THR A 229 1.63 3.44 -18.90
N ASP A 230 1.55 2.50 -17.96
CA ASP A 230 1.84 1.08 -18.19
C ASP A 230 0.76 0.43 -19.07
N HIS A 231 1.16 -0.02 -20.27
CA HIS A 231 0.25 -0.63 -21.23
C HIS A 231 -0.33 -1.98 -20.79
N LYS A 232 0.40 -2.77 -19.98
CA LYS A 232 -0.07 -4.06 -19.46
C LYS A 232 -1.15 -3.82 -18.40
N LEU A 233 -0.89 -2.93 -17.45
CA LEU A 233 -1.85 -2.56 -16.42
C LEU A 233 -3.09 -1.90 -17.03
N ARG A 234 -2.90 -0.98 -17.98
CA ARG A 234 -4.00 -0.35 -18.72
C ARG A 234 -4.84 -1.38 -19.48
N ARG A 235 -4.24 -2.46 -20.00
CA ARG A 235 -4.96 -3.53 -20.69
C ARG A 235 -5.86 -4.31 -19.73
N VAL A 236 -5.35 -4.68 -18.55
CA VAL A 236 -6.14 -5.38 -17.51
C VAL A 236 -7.33 -4.51 -17.10
N ALA A 237 -7.10 -3.23 -16.79
CA ALA A 237 -8.16 -2.30 -16.42
C ALA A 237 -9.20 -2.11 -17.53
N ARG A 238 -8.77 -2.02 -18.79
CA ARG A 238 -9.67 -1.92 -19.95
C ARG A 238 -10.56 -3.18 -20.11
N LEU A 239 -10.02 -4.37 -19.85
CA LEU A 239 -10.82 -5.60 -19.92
C LEU A 239 -11.92 -5.60 -18.85
N ALA A 240 -11.56 -5.30 -17.61
CA ALA A 240 -12.53 -5.20 -16.51
C ALA A 240 -13.62 -4.13 -16.79
N HIS A 241 -13.25 -2.96 -17.30
CA HIS A 241 -14.20 -1.92 -17.72
C HIS A 241 -15.09 -2.37 -18.89
N GLY A 242 -14.51 -3.12 -19.84
CA GLY A 242 -15.22 -3.73 -20.95
C GLY A 242 -16.31 -4.71 -20.49
N ASP A 243 -16.02 -5.54 -19.49
CA ASP A 243 -16.97 -6.49 -18.93
C ASP A 243 -18.15 -5.80 -18.24
N ILE A 244 -17.89 -4.71 -17.51
CA ILE A 244 -18.95 -3.84 -16.95
C ILE A 244 -19.80 -3.27 -18.10
N SER A 245 -19.17 -2.79 -19.17
CA SER A 245 -19.86 -2.21 -20.33
C SER A 245 -20.74 -3.22 -21.07
N ILE A 246 -20.30 -4.48 -21.18
CA ILE A 246 -21.09 -5.58 -21.76
C ILE A 246 -22.31 -5.89 -20.90
N ARG A 247 -22.11 -5.99 -19.58
CA ARG A 247 -23.20 -6.21 -18.60
C ARG A 247 -24.21 -5.06 -18.65
N LEU A 248 -23.74 -3.82 -18.66
CA LEU A 248 -24.57 -2.63 -18.81
C LEU A 248 -25.39 -2.66 -20.11
N SER A 249 -24.76 -2.98 -21.24
CA SER A 249 -25.45 -3.10 -22.53
C SER A 249 -26.56 -4.17 -22.50
N THR A 250 -26.35 -5.25 -21.76
CA THR A 250 -27.34 -6.32 -21.57
C THR A 250 -28.52 -5.85 -20.72
N VAL A 251 -28.23 -5.15 -19.62
CA VAL A 251 -29.24 -4.54 -18.74
C VAL A 251 -30.07 -3.50 -19.50
N GLN A 252 -29.42 -2.61 -20.25
CA GLN A 252 -30.10 -1.61 -21.06
C GLN A 252 -31.07 -2.28 -22.04
N LYS A 253 -30.63 -3.30 -22.79
CA LYS A 253 -31.51 -4.05 -23.71
C LYS A 253 -32.72 -4.64 -23.01
N ALA A 254 -32.55 -5.18 -21.80
CA ALA A 254 -33.65 -5.72 -21.00
C ALA A 254 -34.62 -4.63 -20.55
N LEU A 255 -34.11 -3.51 -20.02
CA LEU A 255 -34.90 -2.35 -19.62
C LEU A 255 -35.68 -1.76 -20.80
N TRP A 256 -35.07 -1.66 -21.98
CA TRP A 256 -35.71 -1.16 -23.21
C TRP A 256 -36.86 -2.06 -23.67
N ARG A 257 -36.74 -3.38 -23.55
CA ARG A 257 -37.83 -4.31 -23.87
C ARG A 257 -39.01 -4.12 -22.92
N ILE A 258 -38.74 -4.03 -21.62
CA ILE A 258 -39.80 -3.78 -20.61
C ILE A 258 -40.47 -2.43 -20.88
N ALA A 259 -39.69 -1.39 -21.17
CA ALA A 259 -40.22 -0.07 -21.49
C ALA A 259 -41.15 -0.10 -22.72
N LYS A 260 -40.76 -0.87 -23.74
CA LYS A 260 -41.57 -1.08 -24.95
C LYS A 260 -42.85 -1.86 -24.67
N ASP A 261 -42.77 -2.91 -23.85
CA ASP A 261 -43.93 -3.73 -23.50
C ASP A 261 -44.91 -2.94 -22.62
N ASP A 262 -44.42 -2.16 -21.66
CA ASP A 262 -45.22 -1.23 -20.86
C ASP A 262 -45.97 -0.24 -21.76
N TRP A 263 -45.29 0.35 -22.74
CA TRP A 263 -45.91 1.25 -23.73
C TRP A 263 -47.01 0.52 -24.51
N ALA A 264 -46.70 -0.63 -25.12
CA ALA A 264 -47.65 -1.36 -25.96
C ALA A 264 -48.95 -1.72 -25.21
N ASN A 265 -48.87 -1.95 -23.90
CA ASN A 265 -50.01 -2.30 -23.06
C ASN A 265 -50.80 -1.09 -22.53
N ASP A 266 -50.21 0.10 -22.46
CA ASP A 266 -50.89 1.33 -22.02
C ASP A 266 -50.45 2.56 -22.85
N TRP A 267 -50.84 2.58 -24.13
CA TRP A 267 -50.52 3.68 -25.06
C TRP A 267 -51.10 5.05 -24.66
N ARG A 268 -52.05 5.09 -23.70
CA ARG A 268 -52.61 6.33 -23.14
C ARG A 268 -51.72 6.93 -22.06
N SER A 269 -50.87 6.13 -21.43
CA SER A 269 -49.71 6.63 -20.71
C SER A 269 -48.68 7.07 -21.76
N SER A 270 -48.57 8.39 -21.93
CA SER A 270 -47.63 9.13 -22.80
C SER A 270 -46.16 8.65 -22.68
N TRP A 271 -45.22 9.30 -23.39
CA TRP A 271 -43.76 9.28 -23.13
C TRP A 271 -43.36 9.37 -21.63
N ASP A 272 -44.33 9.70 -20.78
CA ASP A 272 -44.45 9.56 -19.32
C ASP A 272 -44.33 8.16 -18.69
N ALA A 273 -44.09 7.08 -19.44
CA ALA A 273 -43.83 5.78 -18.82
C ALA A 273 -42.76 5.94 -17.71
N LYS A 274 -43.07 5.45 -16.50
CA LYS A 274 -42.36 5.78 -15.23
C LYS A 274 -40.83 5.72 -15.38
N LEU A 275 -40.34 4.73 -16.12
CA LEU A 275 -38.92 4.52 -16.44
C LEU A 275 -38.27 5.66 -17.24
N PHE A 276 -38.98 6.25 -18.21
CA PHE A 276 -38.48 7.35 -19.05
C PHE A 276 -38.47 8.68 -18.32
N ARG A 277 -39.48 8.95 -17.46
CA ARG A 277 -39.43 10.09 -16.54
C ARG A 277 -38.26 9.98 -15.57
N ASP A 278 -37.97 8.78 -15.11
CA ASP A 278 -36.83 8.53 -14.24
C ASP A 278 -35.51 8.75 -14.98
N LEU A 279 -35.39 8.31 -16.23
CA LEU A 279 -34.25 8.59 -17.12
C LEU A 279 -34.06 10.11 -17.38
N ASP A 280 -35.15 10.84 -17.65
CA ASP A 280 -35.15 12.29 -17.90
C ASP A 280 -34.80 13.13 -16.66
N HIS A 281 -35.11 12.63 -15.45
CA HIS A 281 -34.68 13.28 -14.20
C HIS A 281 -33.19 13.04 -13.89
N CYS A 282 -32.56 11.99 -14.43
CA CYS A 282 -31.12 11.74 -14.29
C CYS A 282 -30.24 12.74 -15.04
N GLY A 283 -30.81 13.45 -16.02
CA GLY A 283 -30.07 14.44 -16.81
C GLY A 283 -30.08 15.86 -16.21
N LYS A 284 -30.89 16.14 -15.17
CA LYS A 284 -31.28 17.53 -14.82
C LYS A 284 -30.41 18.26 -13.79
N THR A 285 -29.26 17.72 -13.39
CA THR A 285 -28.32 18.43 -12.50
C THR A 285 -27.31 19.25 -13.32
N GLY A 286 -27.75 20.36 -13.92
CA GLY A 286 -26.86 21.32 -14.58
C GLY A 286 -27.56 22.23 -15.59
N SER A 287 -27.40 23.53 -15.43
CA SER A 287 -28.07 24.63 -16.16
C SER A 287 -28.21 24.49 -17.68
N ASN A 288 -29.40 24.82 -18.19
CA ASN A 288 -29.72 25.35 -19.53
C ASN A 288 -28.56 25.44 -20.53
N THR A 289 -28.24 24.38 -21.28
CA THR A 289 -27.62 24.47 -22.61
C THR A 289 -27.91 23.21 -23.41
N GLN A 290 -27.99 23.36 -24.73
CA GLN A 290 -28.43 22.39 -25.76
C GLN A 290 -27.51 21.17 -25.96
N ASN A 291 -26.89 20.64 -24.91
CA ASN A 291 -26.10 19.41 -24.98
C ASN A 291 -26.96 18.23 -24.52
N MET A 292 -27.03 17.19 -25.35
CA MET A 292 -27.71 15.94 -25.06
C MET A 292 -27.18 15.40 -23.73
N TYR A 293 -28.01 15.40 -22.68
CA TYR A 293 -27.63 15.03 -21.31
C TYR A 293 -26.92 13.66 -21.30
N GLN A 294 -25.68 13.63 -20.83
CA GLN A 294 -24.90 12.41 -20.72
C GLN A 294 -25.44 11.62 -19.53
N LEU A 295 -26.02 10.45 -19.79
CA LEU A 295 -26.70 9.65 -18.79
C LEU A 295 -25.66 8.95 -17.88
N ARG A 296 -25.61 9.34 -16.61
CA ARG A 296 -24.85 8.64 -15.57
C ARG A 296 -25.54 7.32 -15.22
N TYR A 297 -25.11 6.23 -15.86
CA TYR A 297 -25.75 4.93 -15.71
C TYR A 297 -25.76 4.40 -14.27
N PRO A 298 -24.67 4.48 -13.49
CA PRO A 298 -24.69 3.99 -12.11
C PRO A 298 -25.73 4.74 -11.27
N TRP A 299 -25.76 6.07 -11.33
CA TRP A 299 -26.78 6.90 -10.68
C TRP A 299 -28.20 6.56 -11.11
N PHE A 300 -28.44 6.41 -12.41
CA PHE A 300 -29.74 6.03 -12.95
C PHE A 300 -30.21 4.69 -12.38
N LEU A 301 -29.35 3.67 -12.37
CA LEU A 301 -29.70 2.35 -11.86
C LEU A 301 -29.94 2.36 -10.34
N ARG A 302 -29.16 3.12 -9.57
CA ARG A 302 -29.40 3.33 -8.13
C ARG A 302 -30.76 4.01 -7.90
N SER A 303 -31.07 5.06 -8.66
CA SER A 303 -32.37 5.74 -8.63
C SER A 303 -33.52 4.80 -9.00
N LEU A 304 -33.32 3.96 -10.02
CA LEU A 304 -34.33 3.00 -10.47
C LEU A 304 -34.63 1.94 -9.41
N ARG A 305 -33.63 1.52 -8.62
CA ARG A 305 -33.82 0.57 -7.50
C ARG A 305 -34.81 1.10 -6.48
N VAL A 306 -34.70 2.37 -6.09
CA VAL A 306 -35.61 2.99 -5.11
C VAL A 306 -37.02 3.12 -5.69
N LYS A 307 -37.12 3.58 -6.95
CA LYS A 307 -38.40 3.90 -7.57
C LYS A 307 -39.16 2.68 -8.10
N SER A 308 -38.46 1.64 -8.51
CA SER A 308 -39.01 0.44 -9.16
C SER A 308 -38.30 -0.84 -8.67
N PRO A 309 -38.41 -1.19 -7.38
CA PRO A 309 -37.68 -2.32 -6.77
C PRO A 309 -38.02 -3.67 -7.39
N SER A 310 -39.21 -3.85 -7.99
CA SER A 310 -39.58 -5.07 -8.72
C SER A 310 -38.67 -5.38 -9.91
N ARG A 311 -37.93 -4.38 -10.40
CA ARG A 311 -37.01 -4.49 -11.54
C ARG A 311 -35.56 -4.75 -11.13
N TYR A 312 -35.26 -4.71 -9.83
CA TYR A 312 -33.88 -4.77 -9.32
C TYR A 312 -33.10 -5.99 -9.81
N LYS A 313 -33.73 -7.17 -9.87
CA LYS A 313 -33.11 -8.42 -10.35
C LYS A 313 -32.49 -8.32 -11.75
N ILE A 314 -32.91 -7.35 -12.56
CA ILE A 314 -32.38 -7.16 -13.92
C ILE A 314 -30.96 -6.60 -13.87
N TYR A 315 -30.66 -5.76 -12.88
CA TYR A 315 -29.43 -4.97 -12.81
C TYR A 315 -28.73 -5.07 -11.46
N GLU A 316 -29.13 -6.00 -10.59
CA GLU A 316 -28.56 -6.19 -9.25
C GLU A 316 -27.04 -6.38 -9.32
N GLY A 317 -26.58 -7.25 -10.23
CA GLY A 317 -25.15 -7.50 -10.41
C GLY A 317 -24.33 -6.28 -10.83
N LEU A 318 -24.91 -5.25 -11.46
CA LEU A 318 -24.20 -4.00 -11.77
C LEU A 318 -24.08 -3.08 -10.55
N LEU A 319 -24.97 -3.21 -9.57
CA LEU A 319 -24.96 -2.38 -8.36
C LEU A 319 -24.25 -3.06 -7.19
N GLU A 320 -23.85 -4.32 -7.32
CA GLU A 320 -23.02 -5.02 -6.35
C GLU A 320 -21.67 -4.33 -6.14
N SER A 321 -21.15 -4.45 -4.93
CA SER A 321 -19.83 -3.95 -4.56
C SER A 321 -18.92 -5.13 -4.25
N ASN A 322 -17.83 -5.21 -5.00
CA ASN A 322 -16.79 -6.23 -4.84
C ASN A 322 -15.63 -5.74 -3.95
N LEU A 323 -15.78 -4.58 -3.31
CA LEU A 323 -14.82 -4.07 -2.33
C LEU A 323 -14.81 -4.97 -1.09
N VAL A 324 -13.61 -5.40 -0.69
CA VAL A 324 -13.32 -6.24 0.47
C VAL A 324 -12.88 -5.39 1.66
N LEU A 325 -11.95 -4.44 1.46
CA LEU A 325 -11.37 -3.61 2.53
C LEU A 325 -12.35 -2.57 3.08
N ARG A 326 -13.34 -2.16 2.28
CA ARG A 326 -14.38 -1.18 2.67
C ARG A 326 -15.79 -1.77 2.58
N LYS A 327 -15.96 -3.01 3.04
CA LYS A 327 -17.28 -3.65 3.08
C LYS A 327 -18.23 -2.88 4.02
N GLY A 328 -19.36 -2.40 3.48
CA GLY A 328 -20.42 -1.73 4.24
C GLY A 328 -20.47 -0.20 4.17
N VAL A 329 -19.45 0.47 3.64
CA VAL A 329 -19.47 1.95 3.46
C VAL A 329 -20.14 2.34 2.14
N TYR A 330 -19.89 1.57 1.08
CA TYR A 330 -20.42 1.80 -0.26
C TYR A 330 -21.30 0.63 -0.70
N GLU A 331 -22.30 0.29 0.12
CA GLU A 331 -23.28 -0.71 -0.29
C GLU A 331 -24.03 -0.26 -1.55
N ALA A 332 -24.49 -1.26 -2.31
CA ALA A 332 -25.43 -1.05 -3.38
C ALA A 332 -26.57 -0.15 -2.88
N GLY A 333 -26.67 1.08 -3.37
CA GLY A 333 -27.78 1.98 -3.10
C GLY A 333 -27.85 2.64 -1.71
N SER A 334 -26.75 2.81 -0.97
CA SER A 334 -26.78 3.77 0.15
C SER A 334 -26.82 5.21 -0.40
N GLU A 335 -27.71 6.04 0.14
CA GLU A 335 -27.73 7.49 -0.10
C GLU A 335 -26.56 8.18 0.61
N ASP A 336 -25.93 7.48 1.56
CA ASP A 336 -24.78 7.94 2.36
C ASP A 336 -23.42 7.76 1.65
N CYS A 337 -23.39 7.73 0.32
CA CYS A 337 -22.14 7.90 -0.44
C CYS A 337 -21.59 9.35 -0.33
N VAL A 338 -21.72 9.99 0.83
CA VAL A 338 -21.05 11.25 1.12
C VAL A 338 -19.64 10.88 1.54
N ALA A 339 -18.70 11.00 0.61
CA ALA A 339 -17.29 10.95 0.96
C ALA A 339 -17.02 12.05 1.98
N GLU A 340 -16.87 11.70 3.26
CA GLU A 340 -16.30 12.62 4.22
C GLU A 340 -14.92 13.05 3.70
N ALA A 341 -14.79 14.35 3.48
CA ALA A 341 -13.60 15.07 3.01
C ALA A 341 -13.15 14.80 1.55
N GLY A 342 -13.91 15.32 0.60
CA GLY A 342 -13.36 15.86 -0.66
C GLY A 342 -13.24 14.90 -1.86
N GLY A 343 -13.83 13.71 -1.79
CA GLY A 343 -13.96 12.80 -2.94
C GLY A 343 -15.25 13.05 -3.71
N ASP A 344 -15.13 13.20 -5.03
CA ASP A 344 -16.24 13.32 -5.98
C ASP A 344 -17.25 12.18 -5.76
N ASP A 345 -18.54 12.49 -5.80
CA ASP A 345 -19.59 11.55 -5.42
C ASP A 345 -19.49 10.25 -6.24
N CYS A 346 -19.66 9.08 -5.61
CA CYS A 346 -19.69 7.76 -6.27
C CYS A 346 -20.87 7.57 -7.24
N GLU A 347 -21.47 8.66 -7.73
CA GLU A 347 -22.62 8.70 -8.62
C GLU A 347 -22.36 8.05 -9.98
N ASP A 348 -21.14 8.20 -10.51
CA ASP A 348 -20.74 7.56 -11.78
C ASP A 348 -19.93 6.28 -11.57
N HIS A 349 -19.94 5.69 -10.37
CA HIS A 349 -19.14 4.50 -10.06
C HIS A 349 -19.94 3.19 -10.08
N PHE A 350 -19.47 2.25 -10.90
CA PHE A 350 -19.75 0.82 -10.75
C PHE A 350 -18.67 0.15 -9.89
N LEU A 351 -19.06 -0.51 -8.80
CA LEU A 351 -18.13 -1.15 -7.86
C LEU A 351 -18.02 -2.67 -8.03
N CYS A 352 -18.53 -3.17 -9.15
CA CYS A 352 -18.71 -4.57 -9.47
C CYS A 352 -17.65 -5.10 -10.45
N ALA A 353 -16.49 -4.45 -10.52
CA ALA A 353 -15.39 -4.90 -11.35
C ALA A 353 -14.78 -6.18 -10.75
N GLU A 354 -14.28 -7.06 -11.61
CA GLU A 354 -13.62 -8.29 -11.20
C GLU A 354 -12.42 -8.55 -12.10
N VAL A 355 -11.42 -9.22 -11.54
CA VAL A 355 -10.29 -9.78 -12.27
C VAL A 355 -9.93 -11.12 -11.64
N ALA A 356 -9.94 -12.17 -12.47
CA ALA A 356 -9.59 -13.51 -12.04
C ALA A 356 -8.08 -13.61 -11.75
N ASP A 357 -7.66 -14.63 -10.99
CA ASP A 357 -6.24 -14.79 -10.64
C ASP A 357 -5.37 -15.00 -11.90
N GLU A 358 -5.90 -15.71 -12.89
CA GLU A 358 -5.27 -15.97 -14.19
C GLU A 358 -5.08 -14.72 -15.07
N ASP A 359 -5.84 -13.64 -14.78
CA ASP A 359 -5.77 -12.38 -15.51
C ASP A 359 -4.90 -11.32 -14.80
N LEU A 360 -4.33 -11.66 -13.64
CA LEU A 360 -3.37 -10.80 -12.97
C LEU A 360 -2.09 -10.65 -13.83
N PRO A 361 -1.41 -9.50 -13.76
CA PRO A 361 -0.22 -9.26 -14.58
C PRO A 361 1.04 -10.01 -14.10
N TRP A 362 0.89 -10.93 -13.13
CA TRP A 362 1.93 -11.80 -12.58
C TRP A 362 1.37 -13.20 -12.32
N ASP A 363 2.27 -14.18 -12.18
CA ASP A 363 1.90 -15.54 -11.75
C ASP A 363 1.71 -15.57 -10.22
N ILE A 364 0.51 -15.92 -9.76
CA ILE A 364 0.18 -16.04 -8.34
C ILE A 364 0.98 -17.12 -7.60
N ASN A 365 1.57 -18.07 -8.33
CA ASN A 365 2.37 -19.16 -7.75
C ASN A 365 3.86 -18.82 -7.69
N GLU A 366 4.30 -17.72 -8.30
CA GLU A 366 5.69 -17.28 -8.24
C GLU A 366 5.98 -16.68 -6.87
N SER A 367 6.89 -17.31 -6.11
CA SER A 367 7.20 -16.91 -4.73
C SER A 367 8.49 -16.10 -4.57
N ASP A 368 9.31 -16.04 -5.61
CA ASP A 368 10.63 -15.39 -5.62
C ASP A 368 10.73 -14.53 -6.89
N TRP A 369 10.52 -13.22 -6.75
CA TRP A 369 10.49 -12.24 -7.84
C TRP A 369 11.22 -10.94 -7.50
#